data_AF-A0A1M6E7Z2-F1
#
_entry.id   AF-A0A1M6E7Z2-F1
#
_cell.length_a   1.000
_cell.length_b   1.000
_cell.length_c   1.000
_cell.angle_alpha   90.00
_cell.angle_beta   90.00
_cell.angle_gamma   90.00
#
_symmetry.space_group_name_H-M   'P 1'
#
loop_
_entity.id
_entity.type
_entity.pdbx_description
1 polymer ?
#
loop_
_entity_poly.entity_id
_entity_poly.type
_entity_poly.pdbx_seq_one_letter_code
_entity_poly.pdbx_strand_id
1 'polypeptide(L)'
;MPHTPSRLTPPRPWSPLTDLQWHVLSPYVLPRAPQGRRTDLRARMDAIFHLASTPGEPWKNLPAHHGRPDTVSRFFRRLTHNGLWHRLLEALADCAPNHPLRQIEYLICRATRRAARLGGMRLLLLIRQLGLRTALNGPPWLLPDPLLSEMLSRARLPPAPRTRLQLAAAKSHLRSIAALARAALGRTRIPRTVRLAWP
;
A
#
# COMPACT_ATOMS: atom_id res chain seq x y z
N MET A 1 7.65 -9.51 -16.55
CA MET A 1 8.04 -8.98 -15.23
C MET A 1 8.12 -10.14 -14.27
N PRO A 2 9.30 -10.47 -13.69
CA PRO A 2 9.40 -11.54 -12.71
C PRO A 2 8.50 -11.20 -11.52
N HIS A 3 7.73 -12.18 -11.06
CA HIS A 3 6.88 -12.03 -9.88
C HIS A 3 7.80 -11.92 -8.65
N THR A 4 7.91 -10.75 -8.05
CA THR A 4 8.61 -10.63 -6.76
C THR A 4 7.84 -11.48 -5.74
N PRO A 5 8.48 -12.44 -5.05
CA PRO A 5 7.78 -13.25 -4.06
C PRO A 5 7.18 -12.34 -3.01
N SER A 6 5.89 -12.54 -2.74
CA SER A 6 5.18 -11.71 -1.78
C SER A 6 5.76 -11.89 -0.38
N ARG A 7 6.03 -10.78 0.31
CA ARG A 7 6.64 -10.80 1.65
C ARG A 7 5.96 -9.85 2.63
N LEU A 8 6.18 -10.13 3.90
CA LEU A 8 5.90 -9.20 5.00
C LEU A 8 7.21 -8.60 5.46
N THR A 9 7.28 -7.28 5.53
CA THR A 9 8.40 -6.56 6.14
C THR A 9 8.34 -6.77 7.67
N PRO A 10 9.43 -7.15 8.33
CA PRO A 10 9.45 -7.35 9.77
C PRO A 10 9.10 -6.05 10.50
N PRO A 11 8.32 -6.11 11.60
CA PRO A 11 7.96 -4.92 12.36
C PRO A 11 9.21 -4.27 12.95
N ARG A 12 9.27 -2.94 12.86
CA ARG A 12 10.33 -2.14 13.47
C ARG A 12 9.72 -1.06 14.35
N PRO A 13 10.25 -0.86 15.58
CA PRO A 13 9.84 0.27 16.39
C PRO A 13 10.21 1.56 15.66
N TRP A 14 9.45 2.61 15.92
CA TRP A 14 9.80 3.92 15.40
C TRP A 14 11.08 4.43 16.06
N SER A 15 11.93 5.04 15.25
CA SER A 15 13.05 5.87 15.67
C SER A 15 13.11 7.09 14.75
N PRO A 16 13.62 8.24 15.22
CA PRO A 16 13.90 9.37 14.35
C PRO A 16 14.81 8.97 13.20
N LEU A 17 14.55 9.52 12.00
CA LEU A 17 15.37 9.24 10.82
C LEU A 17 16.82 9.62 11.09
N THR A 18 17.75 8.75 10.74
CA THR A 18 19.18 9.09 10.74
C THR A 18 19.51 10.02 9.57
N ASP A 19 20.67 10.69 9.62
CA ASP A 19 21.10 11.58 8.53
C ASP A 19 21.19 10.83 7.20
N LEU A 20 21.68 9.59 7.23
CA LEU A 20 21.78 8.73 6.07
C LEU A 20 20.40 8.35 5.51
N GLN A 21 19.46 7.96 6.39
CA GLN A 21 18.09 7.62 5.99
C GLN A 21 17.37 8.85 5.41
N TRP A 22 17.55 10.02 6.03
CA TRP A 22 17.01 11.27 5.53
C TRP A 22 17.64 11.65 4.19
N HIS A 23 18.96 11.49 4.03
CA HIS A 23 19.67 11.80 2.79
C HIS A 23 19.08 11.02 1.61
N VAL A 24 18.83 9.72 1.76
CA VAL A 24 18.22 8.90 0.69
C VAL A 24 16.72 9.15 0.51
N LEU A 25 16.00 9.57 1.55
CA LEU A 25 14.56 9.82 1.49
C LEU A 25 14.22 11.20 0.91
N SER A 26 15.03 12.21 1.25
CA SER A 26 14.77 13.62 0.93
C SER A 26 14.51 13.89 -0.57
N PRO A 27 15.18 13.25 -1.55
CA PRO A 27 14.93 13.51 -2.96
C PRO A 27 13.48 13.18 -3.39
N TYR A 28 12.82 12.25 -2.72
CA TYR A 28 11.44 11.87 -3.01
C TYR A 28 10.41 12.85 -2.40
N VAL A 29 10.74 13.40 -1.23
CA VAL A 29 9.84 14.26 -0.43
C VAL A 29 9.76 15.68 -1.01
N LEU A 30 10.81 16.14 -1.70
CA LEU A 30 10.91 17.46 -2.29
C LEU A 30 9.90 17.62 -3.47
N PRO A 31 8.90 18.52 -3.36
CA PRO A 31 8.25 19.02 -4.55
C PRO A 31 9.22 19.97 -5.26
N ARG A 32 9.42 19.83 -6.58
CA ARG A 32 9.94 20.92 -7.42
C ARG A 32 8.94 22.09 -7.33
N ALA A 33 9.14 23.06 -6.44
CA ALA A 33 8.43 24.35 -6.42
C ALA A 33 9.17 25.37 -5.54
N PRO A 34 9.03 26.69 -5.83
CA PRO A 34 10.06 27.70 -5.61
C PRO A 34 10.01 28.36 -4.22
N GLN A 35 11.09 29.06 -3.89
CA GLN A 35 11.36 29.91 -2.71
C GLN A 35 10.16 30.17 -1.77
N GLY A 36 10.28 29.64 -0.54
CA GLY A 36 9.40 29.97 0.57
C GLY A 36 9.84 29.26 1.86
N ARG A 37 9.53 29.89 3.01
CA ARG A 37 9.90 29.54 4.40
C ARG A 37 10.47 28.14 4.59
N ARG A 38 11.75 28.07 4.99
CA ARG A 38 12.48 26.84 5.36
C ARG A 38 11.64 26.00 6.30
N THR A 39 10.96 25.02 5.72
CA THR A 39 10.19 24.04 6.45
C THR A 39 11.11 22.88 6.72
N ASP A 40 11.21 22.45 7.98
CA ASP A 40 11.88 21.20 8.30
C ASP A 40 11.06 20.01 7.78
N LEU A 41 11.43 19.50 6.61
CA LEU A 41 10.78 18.37 5.96
C LEU A 41 11.12 17.05 6.67
N ARG A 42 12.28 16.95 7.32
CA ARG A 42 12.69 15.76 8.07
C ARG A 42 11.78 15.59 9.27
N ALA A 43 11.61 16.63 10.07
CA ALA A 43 10.71 16.62 11.23
C ALA A 43 9.26 16.24 10.84
N ARG A 44 8.80 16.69 9.66
CA ARG A 44 7.47 16.29 9.16
C ARG A 44 7.39 14.82 8.75
N MET A 45 8.42 14.27 8.14
CA MET A 45 8.47 12.85 7.81
C MET A 45 8.60 11.98 9.07
N ASP A 46 9.41 12.41 10.04
CA ASP A 46 9.51 11.77 11.36
C ASP A 46 8.15 11.71 12.05
N ALA A 47 7.42 12.82 12.08
CA ALA A 47 6.06 12.88 12.63
C ALA A 47 5.08 11.92 11.93
N ILE A 48 5.16 11.83 10.61
CA ILE A 48 4.35 10.88 9.82
C ILE A 48 4.70 9.44 10.20
N PHE A 49 5.99 9.11 10.27
CA PHE A 49 6.45 7.76 10.59
C PHE A 49 6.14 7.36 12.04
N HIS A 50 6.26 8.28 13.00
CA HIS A 50 5.86 8.08 14.38
C HIS A 50 4.39 7.70 14.46
N LEU A 51 3.53 8.43 13.76
CA LEU A 51 2.11 8.13 13.78
C LEU A 51 1.78 6.86 12.96
N ALA A 52 2.57 6.53 11.94
CA ALA A 52 2.39 5.32 11.14
C ALA A 52 2.76 4.04 11.88
N SER A 53 3.75 4.08 12.79
CA SER A 53 4.13 2.92 13.60
C SER A 53 3.00 2.48 14.54
N THR A 54 2.19 3.42 15.04
CA THR A 54 1.05 3.11 15.91
C THR A 54 -0.21 2.78 15.11
N PRO A 55 -0.69 1.52 15.11
CA PRO A 55 -1.86 1.13 14.31
C PRO A 55 -3.14 1.82 14.81
N GLY A 56 -3.89 2.44 13.90
CA GLY A 56 -5.20 3.02 14.22
C GLY A 56 -5.18 4.40 14.89
N GLU A 57 -4.01 4.96 15.16
CA GLU A 57 -3.88 6.24 15.85
C GLU A 57 -4.38 7.43 15.00
N PRO A 58 -5.32 8.25 15.49
CA PRO A 58 -5.78 9.40 14.72
C PRO A 58 -4.72 10.53 14.72
N TRP A 59 -4.71 11.38 13.69
CA TRP A 59 -3.77 12.51 13.58
C TRP A 59 -3.79 13.44 14.79
N LYS A 60 -4.96 13.65 15.40
CA LYS A 60 -5.14 14.50 16.59
C LYS A 60 -4.30 14.07 17.81
N ASN A 61 -3.87 12.80 17.86
CA ASN A 61 -3.07 12.25 18.96
C ASN A 61 -1.56 12.32 18.66
N LEU A 62 -1.14 13.05 17.64
CA LEU A 62 0.27 13.29 17.37
C LEU A 62 0.91 14.06 18.56
N PRO A 63 2.06 13.61 19.10
CA PRO A 63 2.74 14.31 20.19
C PRO A 63 3.07 15.77 19.85
N ALA A 64 2.96 16.65 20.84
CA ALA A 64 3.15 18.10 20.66
C ALA A 64 4.54 18.49 20.13
N HIS A 65 5.59 17.70 20.45
CA HIS A 65 6.96 17.94 19.97
C HIS A 65 7.11 17.79 18.44
N HIS A 66 6.19 17.08 17.78
CA HIS A 66 6.15 16.98 16.32
C HIS A 66 5.40 18.16 15.65
N GLY A 67 4.94 19.13 16.45
CA GLY A 67 4.20 20.29 15.98
C GLY A 67 2.71 20.02 15.78
N ARG A 68 2.05 20.91 15.05
CA ARG A 68 0.58 20.91 14.91
C ARG A 68 0.08 19.71 14.07
N PRO A 69 -0.81 18.86 14.61
CA PRO A 69 -1.39 17.72 13.89
C PRO A 69 -1.96 18.05 12.50
N ASP A 70 -2.66 19.17 12.38
CA ASP A 70 -3.27 19.60 11.11
C ASP A 70 -2.22 19.89 10.03
N THR A 71 -1.07 20.42 10.43
CA THR A 71 0.01 20.74 9.49
C THR A 71 0.62 19.46 8.93
N VAL A 72 0.88 18.48 9.79
CA VAL A 72 1.44 17.18 9.40
C VAL A 72 0.45 16.41 8.53
N SER A 73 -0.84 16.40 8.89
CA SER A 73 -1.87 15.70 8.11
C SER A 73 -2.09 16.32 6.72
N ARG A 74 -2.08 17.67 6.59
CA ARG A 74 -2.13 18.35 5.28
C ARG A 74 -0.89 18.04 4.45
N PHE A 75 0.29 18.03 5.07
CA PHE A 75 1.53 17.66 4.39
C PHE A 75 1.50 16.21 3.89
N PHE A 76 1.06 15.27 4.72
CA PHE A 76 0.85 13.86 4.33
C PHE A 76 -0.11 13.72 3.15
N ARG A 77 -1.25 14.42 3.18
CA ARG A 77 -2.22 14.41 2.06
C ARG A 77 -1.57 14.93 0.78
N ARG A 78 -0.84 16.05 0.84
CA ARG A 78 -0.12 16.61 -0.31
C ARG A 78 0.89 15.63 -0.89
N LEU A 79 1.72 15.02 -0.04
CA LEU A 79 2.68 13.99 -0.48
C LEU A 79 1.97 12.80 -1.15
N THR A 80 0.83 12.39 -0.60
CA THR A 80 0.03 11.29 -1.14
C THR A 80 -0.55 11.61 -2.51
N HIS A 81 -1.12 12.80 -2.70
CA HIS A 81 -1.62 13.25 -4.00
C HIS A 81 -0.49 13.41 -5.02
N ASN A 82 0.70 13.81 -4.59
CA ASN A 82 1.89 13.90 -5.43
C ASN A 82 2.53 12.51 -5.71
N GLY A 83 1.89 11.41 -5.32
CA GLY A 83 2.38 10.06 -5.59
C GLY A 83 3.70 9.70 -4.90
N LEU A 84 4.00 10.30 -3.74
CA LEU A 84 5.21 9.96 -2.97
C LEU A 84 5.30 8.46 -2.71
N TRP A 85 4.20 7.87 -2.23
CA TRP A 85 4.18 6.48 -1.81
C TRP A 85 4.43 5.51 -2.96
N HIS A 86 3.93 5.80 -4.16
CA HIS A 86 4.22 5.01 -5.36
C HIS A 86 5.73 4.99 -5.64
N ARG A 87 6.35 6.18 -5.70
CA ARG A 87 7.78 6.33 -5.96
C ARG A 87 8.65 5.66 -4.90
N LEU A 88 8.26 5.74 -3.62
CA LEU A 88 8.98 5.07 -2.55
C LEU A 88 8.87 3.54 -2.62
N LEU A 89 7.71 3.00 -2.99
CA LEU A 89 7.56 1.56 -3.15
C LEU A 89 8.36 1.03 -4.34
N GLU A 90 8.37 1.74 -5.47
CA GLU A 90 9.21 1.43 -6.63
C GLU A 90 10.69 1.49 -6.26
N ALA A 91 11.14 2.58 -5.63
CA ALA A 91 12.51 2.70 -5.15
C ALA A 91 12.89 1.57 -4.17
N LEU A 92 11.97 1.20 -3.28
CA LEU A 92 12.17 0.03 -2.42
C LEU A 92 12.32 -1.24 -3.24
N ALA A 93 11.61 -1.45 -4.34
CA ALA A 93 11.76 -2.64 -5.17
C ALA A 93 13.17 -2.72 -5.81
N ASP A 94 13.67 -1.58 -6.29
CA ASP A 94 14.94 -1.47 -7.01
C ASP A 94 16.17 -1.45 -6.08
N CYS A 95 15.99 -1.08 -4.81
CA CYS A 95 17.08 -0.97 -3.85
C CYS A 95 17.65 -2.34 -3.43
N ALA A 96 18.99 -2.41 -3.37
CA ALA A 96 19.72 -3.51 -2.75
C ALA A 96 19.29 -3.75 -1.29
N PRO A 97 19.42 -4.98 -0.75
CA PRO A 97 18.99 -5.31 0.61
C PRO A 97 19.59 -4.42 1.72
N ASN A 98 20.85 -3.98 1.54
CA ASN A 98 21.57 -3.17 2.53
C ASN A 98 21.35 -1.66 2.38
N HIS A 99 20.53 -1.23 1.42
CA HIS A 99 20.31 0.19 1.15
C HIS A 99 19.60 0.88 2.35
N PRO A 100 19.96 2.11 2.74
CA PRO A 100 19.36 2.79 3.90
C PRO A 100 17.84 2.93 3.82
N LEU A 101 17.28 3.01 2.61
CA LEU A 101 15.82 3.04 2.41
C LEU A 101 15.12 1.75 2.87
N ARG A 102 15.79 0.59 2.75
CA ARG A 102 15.28 -0.70 3.28
C ARG A 102 15.17 -0.69 4.79
N GLN A 103 16.01 0.09 5.48
CA GLN A 103 16.00 0.14 6.94
C GLN A 103 14.70 0.78 7.48
N ILE A 104 14.07 1.64 6.68
CA ILE A 104 12.80 2.31 6.99
C ILE A 104 11.62 1.74 6.19
N GLU A 105 11.80 0.61 5.49
CA GLU A 105 10.76 -0.04 4.66
C GLU A 105 9.47 -0.25 5.44
N TYR A 106 9.57 -0.72 6.69
CA TYR A 106 8.40 -0.96 7.53
C TYR A 106 7.59 0.33 7.76
N LEU A 107 8.26 1.43 8.09
CA LEU A 107 7.62 2.73 8.33
C LEU A 107 6.98 3.29 7.05
N ILE A 108 7.66 3.13 5.90
CA ILE A 108 7.12 3.47 4.57
C ILE A 108 5.85 2.66 4.29
N CYS A 109 5.90 1.33 4.42
CA CYS A 109 4.75 0.45 4.21
C CYS A 109 3.58 0.84 5.11
N ARG A 110 3.84 1.11 6.39
CA ARG A 110 2.82 1.55 7.37
C ARG A 110 2.23 2.91 7.04
N ALA A 111 3.02 3.85 6.57
CA ALA A 111 2.53 5.14 6.09
C ALA A 111 1.69 4.98 4.82
N THR A 112 2.09 4.09 3.91
CA THR A 112 1.33 3.72 2.71
C THR A 112 -0.04 3.12 3.05
N ARG A 113 -0.17 2.31 4.12
CA ARG A 113 -1.49 1.81 4.57
C ARG A 113 -2.46 2.94 4.87
N ARG A 114 -1.98 4.03 5.48
CA ARG A 114 -2.78 5.23 5.77
C ARG A 114 -3.15 5.98 4.49
N ALA A 115 -2.29 5.93 3.48
CA ALA A 115 -2.49 6.55 2.18
C ALA A 115 -3.46 5.76 1.28
N ALA A 116 -3.77 4.50 1.57
CA ALA A 116 -4.53 3.60 0.70
C ALA A 116 -5.85 4.19 0.16
N ARG A 117 -6.59 4.97 0.97
CA ARG A 117 -7.83 5.63 0.53
C ARG A 117 -7.60 6.78 -0.46
N LEU A 118 -6.46 7.45 -0.37
CA LEU A 118 -6.09 8.59 -1.22
C LEU A 118 -5.33 8.13 -2.47
N GLY A 119 -4.50 7.09 -2.36
CA GLY A 119 -3.71 6.54 -3.47
C GLY A 119 -4.52 5.67 -4.44
N GLY A 120 -5.72 5.24 -4.05
CA GLY A 120 -6.67 4.55 -4.92
C GLY A 120 -6.18 3.21 -5.49
N MET A 121 -6.79 2.79 -6.60
CA MET A 121 -6.53 1.47 -7.21
C MET A 121 -5.09 1.32 -7.71
N ARG A 122 -4.48 2.40 -8.22
CA ARG A 122 -3.09 2.38 -8.73
C ARG A 122 -2.09 2.02 -7.64
N LEU A 123 -2.28 2.55 -6.43
CA LEU A 123 -1.42 2.21 -5.29
C LEU A 123 -1.62 0.75 -4.88
N LEU A 124 -2.86 0.27 -4.82
CA LEU A 124 -3.17 -1.12 -4.49
C LEU A 124 -2.54 -2.10 -5.50
N LEU A 125 -2.67 -1.80 -6.80
CA LEU A 125 -2.04 -2.54 -7.90
C LEU A 125 -0.53 -2.65 -7.71
N LEU A 126 0.13 -1.52 -7.51
CA LEU A 126 1.58 -1.46 -7.33
C LEU A 126 2.03 -2.32 -6.14
N ILE A 127 1.36 -2.21 -4.99
CA ILE A 127 1.68 -3.01 -3.81
C ILE A 127 1.60 -4.51 -4.10
N ARG A 128 0.56 -4.95 -4.84
CA ARG A 128 0.39 -6.36 -5.21
C ARG A 128 1.47 -6.80 -6.19
N GLN A 129 1.80 -5.99 -7.19
CA GLN A 129 2.85 -6.28 -8.17
C GLN A 129 4.23 -6.42 -7.53
N LEU A 130 4.56 -5.55 -6.56
CA LEU A 130 5.82 -5.58 -5.83
C LEU A 130 5.86 -6.66 -4.72
N GLY A 131 4.73 -7.31 -4.43
CA GLY A 131 4.63 -8.31 -3.38
C GLY A 131 4.75 -7.75 -1.94
N LEU A 132 4.67 -6.43 -1.75
CA LEU A 132 4.86 -5.75 -0.46
C LEU A 132 3.58 -5.79 0.40
N ARG A 133 3.19 -6.98 0.90
CA ARG A 133 1.90 -7.16 1.60
C ARG A 133 1.75 -6.30 2.86
N THR A 134 2.86 -5.90 3.49
CA THR A 134 2.87 -4.95 4.61
C THR A 134 2.38 -3.56 4.22
N ALA A 135 2.39 -3.16 2.95
CA ALA A 135 1.82 -1.88 2.53
C ALA A 135 0.29 -1.90 2.37
N LEU A 136 -0.33 -3.09 2.36
CA LEU A 136 -1.78 -3.24 2.25
C LEU A 136 -2.49 -2.78 3.53
N ASN A 137 -3.62 -2.09 3.37
CA ASN A 137 -4.44 -1.57 4.47
C ASN A 137 -5.39 -2.62 5.09
N GLY A 138 -5.19 -3.90 4.76
CA GLY A 138 -5.94 -5.06 5.24
C GLY A 138 -5.50 -6.34 4.51
N PRO A 139 -6.10 -7.49 4.85
CA PRO A 139 -5.75 -8.77 4.26
C PRO A 139 -5.97 -8.82 2.74
N PRO A 140 -5.04 -9.43 1.96
CA PRO A 140 -5.08 -9.45 0.50
C PRO A 140 -6.37 -10.01 -0.12
N TRP A 141 -7.03 -10.96 0.56
CA TRP A 141 -8.26 -11.63 0.12
C TRP A 141 -9.54 -10.85 0.45
N LEU A 142 -9.44 -9.77 1.23
CA LEU A 142 -10.56 -8.85 1.50
C LEU A 142 -10.47 -7.58 0.64
N LEU A 143 -9.32 -7.33 0.02
CA LEU A 143 -9.09 -6.18 -0.86
C LEU A 143 -9.37 -6.56 -2.32
N PRO A 144 -9.74 -5.58 -3.17
CA PRO A 144 -9.85 -5.81 -4.59
C PRO A 144 -8.57 -6.41 -5.17
N ASP A 145 -8.72 -7.37 -6.07
CA ASP A 145 -7.64 -7.98 -6.84
C ASP A 145 -7.82 -7.68 -8.34
N PRO A 146 -7.34 -6.52 -8.80
CA PRO A 146 -7.40 -6.15 -10.21
C PRO A 146 -6.54 -7.06 -11.11
N LEU A 147 -5.50 -7.72 -10.59
CA LEU A 147 -4.72 -8.69 -11.38
C LEU A 147 -5.55 -9.95 -11.63
N LEU A 148 -6.26 -10.43 -10.61
CA LEU A 148 -7.22 -11.53 -10.76
C LEU A 148 -8.37 -11.12 -11.69
N SER A 149 -8.89 -9.91 -11.56
CA SER A 149 -9.94 -9.39 -12.45
C SER A 149 -9.49 -9.40 -13.91
N GLU A 150 -8.26 -8.96 -14.19
CA GLU A 150 -7.69 -8.96 -15.55
C GLU A 150 -7.37 -10.38 -16.06
N MET A 151 -6.99 -11.30 -15.17
CA MET A 151 -6.82 -12.70 -15.54
C MET A 151 -8.16 -13.36 -15.92
N LEU A 152 -9.22 -13.05 -15.17
CA LEU A 152 -10.56 -13.58 -15.41
C LEU A 152 -11.21 -12.98 -16.65
N SER A 153 -10.97 -11.70 -16.96
CA SER A 153 -11.48 -11.07 -18.19
C SER A 153 -10.92 -11.73 -19.46
N ARG A 154 -9.72 -12.31 -19.36
CA ARG A 154 -9.04 -13.07 -20.43
C ARG A 154 -9.36 -14.57 -20.42
N ALA A 155 -10.04 -15.08 -19.40
CA ALA A 155 -10.37 -16.48 -19.29
C ALA A 155 -11.37 -16.87 -20.38
N ARG A 156 -11.10 -17.97 -21.10
CA ARG A 156 -12.01 -18.48 -22.14
C ARG A 156 -13.24 -19.12 -21.50
N LEU A 157 -14.42 -18.74 -22.00
CA LEU A 157 -15.66 -19.40 -21.62
C LEU A 157 -15.71 -20.82 -22.23
N PRO A 158 -16.34 -21.79 -21.53
CA PRO A 158 -16.51 -23.13 -22.09
C PRO A 158 -17.34 -23.06 -23.38
N PRO A 159 -17.05 -23.92 -24.38
CA PRO A 159 -17.86 -23.99 -25.60
C PRO A 159 -19.28 -24.45 -25.28
N ALA A 160 -20.21 -24.19 -26.22
CA ALA A 160 -21.60 -24.59 -26.06
C ALA A 160 -21.73 -26.11 -25.84
N PRO A 161 -22.35 -26.55 -24.73
CA PRO A 161 -22.45 -27.96 -24.40
C PRO A 161 -23.43 -28.66 -25.36
N ARG A 162 -23.06 -29.85 -25.83
CA ARG A 162 -23.89 -30.71 -26.70
C ARG A 162 -24.54 -31.88 -25.94
N THR A 163 -24.01 -32.22 -24.76
CA THR A 163 -24.50 -33.32 -23.91
C THR A 163 -24.81 -32.85 -22.49
N ARG A 164 -25.61 -33.63 -21.74
CA ARG A 164 -25.92 -33.33 -20.33
C ARG A 164 -24.68 -33.27 -19.44
N LEU A 165 -23.70 -34.15 -19.67
CA LEU A 165 -22.42 -34.14 -18.93
C LEU A 165 -21.62 -32.86 -19.23
N GLN A 166 -21.53 -32.47 -20.50
CA GLN A 166 -20.88 -31.21 -20.89
C GLN A 166 -21.59 -29.99 -20.28
N LEU A 167 -22.92 -30.02 -20.20
CA LEU A 167 -23.70 -28.97 -19.56
C LEU A 167 -23.38 -28.87 -18.05
N ALA A 168 -23.25 -30.00 -17.35
CA ALA A 168 -22.88 -30.01 -15.93
C ALA A 168 -21.46 -29.44 -15.71
N ALA A 169 -20.50 -29.84 -16.54
CA ALA A 169 -19.13 -29.32 -16.50
C ALA A 169 -19.07 -27.81 -16.79
N ALA A 170 -19.77 -27.34 -17.82
CA ALA A 170 -19.85 -25.92 -18.16
C ALA A 170 -20.47 -25.10 -17.01
N LYS A 171 -21.55 -25.59 -16.39
CA LYS A 171 -22.16 -24.96 -15.21
C LYS A 171 -21.18 -24.86 -14.03
N SER A 172 -20.43 -25.93 -13.75
CA SER A 172 -19.41 -25.91 -12.69
C SER A 172 -18.32 -24.89 -12.98
N HIS A 173 -17.80 -24.86 -14.21
CA HIS A 173 -16.79 -23.90 -14.63
C HIS A 173 -17.28 -22.45 -14.49
N LEU A 174 -18.47 -22.13 -15.00
CA LEU A 174 -19.05 -20.79 -14.88
C LEU A 174 -19.30 -20.37 -13.42
N ARG A 175 -19.70 -21.31 -12.55
CA ARG A 175 -19.82 -21.05 -11.10
C ARG A 175 -18.46 -20.70 -10.50
N SER A 176 -17.40 -21.40 -10.87
CA SER A 176 -16.04 -21.10 -10.43
C SER A 176 -15.58 -19.72 -10.91
N ILE A 177 -15.77 -19.38 -12.20
CA ILE A 177 -15.46 -18.05 -12.73
C ILE A 177 -16.24 -16.97 -11.96
N ALA A 178 -17.55 -17.17 -11.75
CA ALA A 178 -18.38 -16.22 -11.02
C ALA A 178 -17.98 -16.07 -9.55
N ALA A 179 -17.50 -17.14 -8.90
CA ALA A 179 -16.97 -17.10 -7.54
C ALA A 179 -15.65 -16.33 -7.48
N LEU A 180 -14.75 -16.58 -8.43
CA LEU A 180 -13.47 -15.87 -8.54
C LEU A 180 -13.68 -14.39 -8.87
N ALA A 181 -14.62 -14.05 -9.76
CA ALA A 181 -14.96 -12.67 -10.08
C ALA A 181 -15.48 -11.92 -8.84
N ARG A 182 -16.33 -12.57 -8.04
CA ARG A 182 -16.79 -12.01 -6.74
C ARG A 182 -15.64 -11.83 -5.76
N ALA A 183 -14.68 -12.75 -5.72
CA ALA A 183 -13.49 -12.62 -4.87
C ALA A 183 -12.59 -11.45 -5.34
N ALA A 184 -12.44 -11.25 -6.65
CA ALA A 184 -11.64 -10.19 -7.26
C ALA A 184 -12.14 -8.78 -6.92
N LEU A 185 -13.45 -8.60 -6.67
CA LEU A 185 -14.01 -7.32 -6.24
C LEU A 185 -13.58 -6.91 -4.82
N GLY A 186 -13.13 -7.85 -3.99
CA GLY A 186 -12.88 -7.61 -2.57
C GLY A 186 -14.17 -7.35 -1.78
N ARG A 187 -14.02 -6.81 -0.57
CA ARG A 187 -15.14 -6.47 0.32
C ARG A 187 -15.34 -4.95 0.38
N THR A 188 -16.60 -4.52 0.35
CA THR A 188 -16.99 -3.11 0.47
C THR A 188 -16.59 -2.51 1.82
N ARG A 189 -16.71 -3.30 2.90
CA ARG A 189 -16.33 -2.91 4.26
C ARG A 189 -15.48 -4.01 4.90
N ILE A 190 -14.35 -3.61 5.46
CA ILE A 190 -13.48 -4.47 6.27
C ILE A 190 -13.63 -4.04 7.73
N PRO A 191 -13.97 -4.95 8.67
CA PRO A 191 -14.07 -4.64 10.09
C PRO A 191 -12.79 -4.01 10.65
N ARG A 192 -12.93 -3.08 11.59
CA ARG A 192 -11.78 -2.40 12.21
C ARG A 192 -10.84 -3.38 12.90
N THR A 193 -11.36 -4.38 13.60
CA THR A 193 -10.60 -5.45 14.27
C THR A 193 -9.66 -6.16 13.29
N VAL A 194 -10.19 -6.59 12.15
CA VAL A 194 -9.42 -7.26 11.09
C VAL A 194 -8.35 -6.34 10.50
N ARG A 195 -8.65 -5.05 10.30
CA ARG A 195 -7.65 -4.09 9.78
C ARG A 195 -6.53 -3.81 10.77
N LEU A 196 -6.81 -3.79 12.06
CA LEU A 196 -5.82 -3.54 13.11
C LEU A 196 -4.97 -4.78 13.42
N ALA A 197 -5.54 -5.97 13.30
CA ALA A 197 -4.83 -7.24 13.45
C ALA A 197 -3.91 -7.56 12.26
N TRP A 198 -4.02 -6.83 11.15
CA TRP A 198 -3.19 -7.06 9.96
C TRP A 198 -1.73 -6.65 10.22
N PRO A 199 -0.76 -7.58 10.14
CA PRO A 199 0.65 -7.35 10.44
C PRO A 199 1.27 -6.34 9.48
#